data_AF-W9TAU7-F1
#
_entry.id   AF-W9TAU7-F1
#
_cell.length_a   1.000
_cell.length_b   1.000
_cell.length_c   1.000
_cell.angle_alpha   90.00
_cell.angle_beta   90.00
_cell.angle_gamma   90.00
#
_symmetry.space_group_name_H-M   'P 1'
#
loop_
_entity.id
_entity.type
_entity.pdbx_description
1 polymer ?
#
loop_
_entity_poly.entity_id
_entity_poly.type
_entity_poly.pdbx_seq_one_letter_code
_entity_poly.pdbx_strand_id
1 'polypeptide(L)' 'MKPYLTAVAALLMSGVAHAADVIDVHRDANCGCCKDWIKYLEANGFEVRDHVESDMPAVKQRLGVVPRLARAIPG' A
#
# COMPACT_ATOMS: atom_id res chain seq x y z
N MET A 1 -36.02 -18.44 -29.47
CA MET A 1 -34.84 -18.82 -28.67
C MET A 1 -33.61 -18.17 -29.27
N LYS A 2 -33.05 -17.12 -28.65
CA LYS A 2 -31.84 -16.44 -29.12
C LYS A 2 -30.84 -16.37 -27.94
N PRO A 3 -30.18 -17.49 -27.60
CA PRO A 3 -29.33 -17.61 -26.40
C PRO A 3 -28.05 -16.74 -26.47
N TYR A 4 -27.79 -16.13 -27.63
CA TYR A 4 -26.66 -15.24 -27.84
C TYR A 4 -26.81 -13.89 -27.14
N LEU A 5 -28.03 -13.39 -26.97
CA LEU A 5 -28.28 -12.11 -26.26
C LEU A 5 -27.92 -12.21 -24.78
N THR A 6 -28.15 -13.38 -24.16
CA THR A 6 -27.78 -13.64 -22.77
C THR A 6 -26.28 -13.80 -22.57
N ALA A 7 -25.54 -14.25 -23.59
CA ALA A 7 -24.09 -14.43 -23.50
C ALA A 7 -23.31 -13.10 -23.48
N VAL A 8 -23.80 -12.08 -24.21
CA VAL A 8 -23.13 -10.76 -24.26
C VAL A 8 -23.29 -10.01 -22.94
N ALA A 9 -24.42 -10.16 -22.25
CA ALA A 9 -24.66 -9.51 -20.96
C ALA A 9 -23.71 -10.01 -19.85
N ALA A 10 -23.32 -11.29 -19.88
CA ALA A 10 -22.41 -11.86 -18.89
C ALA A 10 -20.97 -11.34 -19.00
N LEU A 11 -20.53 -10.93 -20.20
CA LEU A 11 -19.18 -10.42 -20.44
C LEU A 11 -18.95 -9.03 -19.84
N LEU A 12 -20.02 -8.25 -19.62
CA LEU A 12 -19.94 -6.90 -19.04
C LEU A 12 -19.85 -6.91 -17.50
N MET A 13 -20.04 -8.06 -16.87
CA MET A 13 -20.02 -8.21 -15.40
C MET A 13 -18.68 -8.74 -14.87
N SER A 14 -17.62 -8.80 -15.68
CA SER A 14 -16.25 -9.00 -15.21
C SER A 14 -15.79 -7.75 -14.46
N GLY A 15 -16.30 -7.58 -13.24
CA GLY A 15 -15.94 -6.50 -12.34
C GLY A 15 -14.45 -6.54 -12.04
N VAL A 16 -13.82 -5.36 -12.07
CA VAL A 16 -12.44 -5.15 -11.68
C VAL A 16 -12.35 -5.47 -10.19
N ALA A 17 -11.83 -6.66 -9.84
CA ALA A 17 -11.49 -6.98 -8.47
C ALA A 17 -10.25 -6.16 -8.11
N HIS A 18 -10.43 -4.98 -7.53
CA HIS A 18 -9.35 -4.27 -6.86
C HIS A 18 -9.07 -4.97 -5.54
N ALA A 19 -8.00 -5.76 -5.48
CA ALA A 19 -7.42 -6.14 -4.21
C ALA A 19 -7.05 -4.84 -3.47
N ALA A 20 -7.39 -4.73 -2.18
CA ALA A 20 -6.89 -3.63 -1.37
C ALA A 20 -5.37 -3.78 -1.31
N ASP A 21 -4.65 -2.81 -1.87
CA ASP A 21 -3.19 -2.80 -1.81
C ASP A 21 -2.79 -2.63 -0.33
N VAL A 22 -2.17 -3.67 0.23
CA VAL A 22 -1.65 -3.63 1.59
C VAL A 22 -0.27 -3.00 1.56
N ILE A 23 -0.08 -1.94 2.34
CA ILE A 23 1.17 -1.18 2.43
C ILE A 23 1.82 -1.46 3.77
N ASP A 24 2.98 -2.12 3.75
CA ASP A 24 3.85 -2.25 4.92
C ASP A 24 4.67 -0.97 5.13
N VAL A 25 4.46 -0.29 6.26
CA VAL A 25 5.14 0.94 6.63
C VAL A 25 6.08 0.65 7.80
N HIS A 26 7.38 0.67 7.54
CA HIS A 26 8.41 0.59 8.58
C HIS A 26 8.79 2.00 9.04
N ARG A 27 8.66 2.28 10.34
CA ARG A 27 8.98 3.60 10.91
C ARG A 27 9.71 3.49 12.24
N ASP A 28 10.41 4.58 12.58
CA ASP A 28 10.92 4.79 13.93
C ASP A 28 9.78 5.14 14.90
N ALA A 29 9.90 4.72 16.16
CA ALA A 29 8.91 4.96 17.21
C ALA A 29 8.63 6.46 17.45
N ASN A 30 9.62 7.32 17.20
CA ASN A 30 9.57 8.74 17.47
C ASN A 30 9.20 9.63 16.27
N CYS A 31 8.86 9.09 15.07
CA CYS A 31 8.33 9.96 14.01
C CYS A 31 6.81 10.13 14.11
N GLY A 32 6.38 11.28 14.63
CA GLY A 32 5.00 11.76 14.52
C GLY A 32 4.56 11.94 13.06
N CYS A 33 5.49 12.38 12.20
CA CYS A 33 5.28 12.58 10.77
C CYS A 33 4.72 11.34 10.04
N CYS A 34 5.23 10.17 10.38
CA CYS A 34 4.86 8.91 9.75
C CYS A 34 3.44 8.49 10.14
N LYS A 35 2.98 8.84 11.35
CA LYS A 35 1.61 8.54 11.80
C LYS A 35 0.57 9.29 10.97
N ASP A 36 0.83 10.55 10.66
CA ASP A 36 -0.10 11.35 9.87
C ASP A 36 -0.12 10.90 8.41
N TRP A 37 1.02 10.46 7.88
CA TRP A 37 1.07 9.83 6.55
C TRP A 37 0.32 8.50 6.50
N ILE A 38 0.43 7.64 7.53
CA ILE A 38 -0.35 6.41 7.62
C ILE A 38 -1.85 6.70 7.63
N LYS A 39 -2.31 7.67 8.44
CA LYS A 39 -3.73 8.07 8.47
C LYS A 39 -4.20 8.54 7.09
N TYR A 40 -3.36 9.25 6.35
CA TYR A 40 -3.70 9.64 4.99
C TYR A 40 -3.87 8.42 4.08
N LEU A 41 -2.98 7.43 4.14
CA LEU A 41 -3.09 6.19 3.36
C LEU A 41 -4.36 5.41 3.72
N GLU A 42 -4.63 5.23 5.01
CA GLU A 42 -5.84 4.56 5.49
C GLU A 42 -7.12 5.30 5.04
N ALA A 43 -7.12 6.63 5.08
CA ALA A 43 -8.23 7.45 4.59
C ALA A 43 -8.47 7.34 3.07
N ASN A 44 -7.44 6.95 2.30
CA ASN A 44 -7.54 6.67 0.87
C ASN A 44 -7.92 5.22 0.57
N GLY A 45 -8.19 4.40 1.59
CA GLY A 45 -8.64 3.02 1.43
C GLY A 45 -7.52 1.99 1.30
N PHE A 46 -6.27 2.37 1.60
CA PHE A 46 -5.16 1.42 1.70
C PHE A 46 -5.16 0.72 3.07
N GLU A 47 -4.91 -0.59 3.09
CA GLU A 47 -4.65 -1.30 4.34
C GLU A 47 -3.19 -1.06 4.72
N VAL A 48 -2.93 -0.45 5.88
CA VAL A 48 -1.56 -0.14 6.30
C VAL A 48 -1.13 -1.06 7.44
N ARG A 49 0.05 -1.67 7.31
CA ARG A 49 0.71 -2.46 8.35
C ARG A 49 1.87 -1.65 8.93
N ASP A 50 1.67 -1.15 10.14
CA ASP A 50 2.63 -0.30 10.84
C ASP A 50 3.66 -1.14 11.61
N HIS A 51 4.89 -1.17 11.10
CA HIS A 51 6.03 -1.85 11.72
C HIS A 51 6.92 -0.82 12.40
N VAL A 52 6.91 -0.81 13.73
CA VAL A 52 7.82 0.06 14.50
C VAL A 52 9.16 -0.64 14.65
N GLU A 53 10.18 -0.06 14.05
CA GLU A 53 11.53 -0.59 13.97
C GLU A 53 12.49 0.29 14.77
N SER A 54 13.40 -0.32 15.52
CA SER A 54 14.45 0.40 16.26
C SER A 54 15.66 0.73 15.41
N ASP A 55 15.86 0.02 14.29
CA ASP A 55 16.99 0.19 13.38
C ASP A 55 16.52 0.30 11.92
N MET A 56 16.08 1.52 11.56
CA MET A 56 15.68 1.86 10.20
C MET A 56 16.80 1.68 9.14
N PRO A 57 18.09 1.99 9.42
CA PRO A 57 19.18 1.66 8.52
C PRO A 57 19.26 0.16 8.16
N ALA A 58 19.17 -0.73 9.15
CA ALA A 58 19.19 -2.17 8.92
C ALA A 58 17.98 -2.63 8.09
N VAL A 59 16.78 -2.12 8.37
CA VAL A 59 15.58 -2.40 7.58
C VAL A 59 15.77 -2.00 6.12
N LYS A 60 16.27 -0.78 5.87
CA LYS A 60 16.53 -0.26 4.53
C LYS A 60 17.55 -1.11 3.77
N GLN A 61 18.62 -1.56 4.44
CA GLN A 61 19.59 -2.48 3.85
C GLN A 61 18.97 -3.84 3.50
N ARG A 62 18.18 -4.43 4.42
CA ARG A 62 17.49 -5.71 4.15
C ARG A 62 16.55 -5.64 2.96
N LEU A 63 15.85 -4.51 2.82
CA LEU A 63 14.93 -4.26 1.71
C LEU A 63 15.64 -3.79 0.43
N GLY A 64 16.98 -3.74 0.41
CA GLY A 64 17.75 -3.37 -0.78
C GLY A 64 17.63 -1.89 -1.17
N VAL A 65 17.23 -1.01 -0.25
CA VAL A 65 17.14 0.43 -0.50
C VAL A 65 18.54 0.97 -0.68
N VAL A 66 18.88 1.35 -1.91
CA VAL A 66 20.18 1.95 -2.20
C VAL A 66 20.33 3.26 -1.41
N PRO A 67 21.51 3.57 -0.85
CA PRO A 67 21.70 4.72 0.03
C PRO A 67 21.28 6.06 -0.58
N ARG A 68 21.37 6.20 -1.91
CA ARG A 68 20.93 7.38 -2.65
C ARG A 68 19.42 7.65 -2.52
N LEU A 69 18.62 6.60 -2.34
CA LEU A 69 17.16 6.65 -2.23
C LEU A 69 16.67 6.63 -0.78
N ALA A 70 17.57 6.46 0.19
CA ALA A 70 17.26 6.38 1.62
C ALA A 70 16.90 7.74 2.26
N ARG A 71 16.07 8.54 1.59
CA ARG A 71 15.59 9.84 2.09
C ARG A 71 14.53 9.62 3.19
N ALA A 72 14.61 10.40 4.26
CA ALA A 72 13.52 10.48 5.23
C ALA A 72 12.32 11.20 4.58
N ILE A 73 11.09 10.74 4.86
CA ILE A 73 9.90 11.44 4.37
C ILE A 73 9.91 12.85 4.99
N PRO A 74 9.96 13.92 4.18
CA PRO A 74 9.81 15.27 4.72
C PRO A 74 8.38 15.41 5.25
N GLY A 75 8.27 15.77 6.53
CA GLY A 75 7.01 16.13 7.19
C GLY A 75 6.60 17.55 6.86
#